data_AF-D9UP97-F1
#
_entry.id   AF-D9UP97-F1
#
_cell.length_a   1.000
_cell.length_b   1.000
_cell.length_c   1.000
_cell.angle_alpha   90.00
_cell.angle_beta   90.00
_cell.angle_gamma   90.00
#
_symmetry.space_group_name_H-M   'P 1'
#
loop_
_entity.id
_entity.type
_entity.pdbx_description
1 polymer ?
#
loop_
_entity_poly.entity_id
_entity_poly.type
_entity_poly.pdbx_seq_one_letter_code
_entity_poly.pdbx_strand_id
1 'polypeptide(L)'
;MAVHPKTTETNVRLPSCAFEALTAVMARHGTSRDATVRRLLAEHVERQEQTGPDDRLTHVSTVLRYPPPPRWRKDPRQDRPLRIRVSADLLERARAVSLVLPGQYQRAFRDYQSRALTDAVMTAIASAQRFTDEFLDELLPLLHHRAARNLWKLAAAALCTGPEREKLNAAAQVREATAWTSEAVLDTDAQHLLDVVTALEEDVAWHSPARFQVAANLARDLLTGSQATDNEQLLQEEDTAWDLLYQDTLHADAERLAYLRRGTTEYDWSGRGGTAVWRAERQVGLHNFEDWLTGRTQPHTFECRVCPPGWVLTRPPGWHALALAPTPTGWLPQPYATWVDEGRALAFPHRNKQAVWPLQRRPNRPDFEPVPGAEALLTAATGLKPEQIPNYIEALLVDWNHQFDDAEADAERDLYLALDVPAGKAYEFGLISDEERQRTMAEARAATLKSMDEVIDLLSRDGCDEEDLQYVRHVRGDVRQFKKVATRINPWAGAQFQVYKATWRWPGLSVAGEFLAGTPTDLVQWLAAVAHARSSLITQQSMQQAWAYAFDRYAPRARRPPRGM
;
A
#
# COMPACT_ATOMS: atom_id res chain seq x y z
N MET A 1 -22.73 -16.53 -39.52
CA MET A 1 -23.25 -15.67 -38.43
C MET A 1 -22.07 -14.97 -37.78
N ALA A 2 -21.95 -13.65 -37.92
CA ALA A 2 -20.88 -12.90 -37.29
C ALA A 2 -21.16 -12.80 -35.78
N VAL A 3 -20.35 -13.49 -34.97
CA VAL A 3 -20.38 -13.36 -33.52
C VAL A 3 -19.82 -11.97 -33.21
N HIS A 4 -20.68 -11.00 -32.96
CA HIS A 4 -20.23 -9.70 -32.48
C HIS A 4 -19.55 -9.91 -31.12
N PRO A 5 -18.29 -9.47 -30.95
CA PRO A 5 -17.57 -9.65 -29.69
C PRO A 5 -18.36 -8.94 -28.58
N LYS A 6 -18.51 -9.61 -27.44
CA LYS A 6 -19.24 -9.10 -26.27
C LYS A 6 -18.56 -7.80 -25.81
N THR A 7 -19.17 -6.66 -26.11
CA THR A 7 -18.67 -5.36 -25.67
C THR A 7 -19.07 -5.10 -24.24
N THR A 8 -18.12 -4.65 -23.43
CA THR A 8 -18.36 -4.15 -22.07
C THR A 8 -18.51 -2.64 -22.12
N GLU A 9 -19.30 -2.10 -21.21
CA GLU A 9 -19.50 -0.67 -21.08
C GLU A 9 -18.86 -0.14 -19.80
N THR A 10 -18.15 0.98 -19.91
CA THR A 10 -17.54 1.68 -18.78
C THR A 10 -17.53 3.19 -19.02
N ASN A 11 -17.18 3.98 -18.00
CA ASN A 11 -17.05 5.42 -18.12
C ASN A 11 -15.66 5.87 -17.64
N VAL A 12 -15.03 6.76 -18.40
CA VAL A 12 -13.88 7.58 -17.97
C VAL A 12 -14.31 9.03 -17.87
N ARG A 13 -13.47 9.91 -17.34
CA ARG A 13 -13.78 11.35 -17.30
C ARG A 13 -12.62 12.16 -17.84
N LEU A 14 -12.93 13.06 -18.76
CA LEU A 14 -11.96 13.84 -19.53
C LEU A 14 -12.25 15.34 -19.36
N PRO A 15 -11.23 16.21 -19.45
CA PRO A 15 -11.41 17.66 -19.56
C PRO A 15 -12.05 18.03 -20.91
N SER A 16 -12.61 19.24 -21.00
CA SER A 16 -13.32 19.71 -22.20
C SER A 16 -12.42 19.75 -23.45
N CYS A 17 -11.16 20.18 -23.31
CA CYS A 17 -10.18 20.23 -24.40
C CYS A 17 -9.95 18.86 -25.06
N ALA A 18 -9.97 17.77 -24.28
CA ALA A 18 -9.86 16.41 -24.81
C ALA A 18 -11.12 15.96 -25.58
N PHE A 19 -12.31 16.42 -25.17
CA PHE A 19 -13.54 16.19 -25.93
C PHE A 19 -13.54 16.93 -27.27
N GLU A 20 -13.00 18.14 -27.30
CA GLU A 20 -12.86 18.94 -28.52
C GLU A 20 -11.90 18.27 -29.50
N ALA A 21 -10.74 17.81 -29.03
CA ALA A 21 -9.81 17.02 -29.85
C ALA A 21 -10.44 15.72 -30.37
N LEU A 22 -11.16 14.98 -29.52
CA LEU A 22 -11.89 13.79 -29.96
C LEU A 22 -12.91 14.13 -31.06
N THR A 23 -13.62 15.25 -30.93
CA THR A 23 -14.59 15.71 -31.92
C THR A 23 -13.92 16.07 -33.25
N ALA A 24 -12.74 16.71 -33.20
CA ALA A 24 -11.95 16.99 -34.40
C ALA A 24 -11.49 15.70 -35.11
N VAL A 25 -11.04 14.69 -34.36
CA VAL A 25 -10.69 13.37 -34.92
C VAL A 25 -11.92 12.68 -35.52
N MET A 26 -13.07 12.71 -34.82
CA MET A 26 -14.32 12.17 -35.34
C MET A 26 -14.70 12.80 -36.68
N ALA A 27 -14.64 14.13 -36.78
CA ALA A 27 -14.96 14.87 -37.99
C ALA A 27 -14.00 14.52 -39.14
N ARG A 28 -12.69 14.41 -38.86
CA ARG A 28 -11.66 14.04 -39.86
C ARG A 28 -11.91 12.66 -40.49
N HIS A 29 -12.45 11.71 -39.72
CA HIS A 29 -12.64 10.32 -40.17
C HIS A 29 -14.09 9.95 -40.48
N GLY A 30 -15.06 10.85 -40.29
CA GLY A 30 -16.48 10.56 -40.52
C GLY A 30 -17.02 9.43 -39.63
N THR A 31 -16.45 9.24 -38.43
CA THR A 31 -16.80 8.13 -37.52
C THR A 31 -17.60 8.61 -36.30
N SER A 32 -18.44 7.73 -35.75
CA SER A 32 -19.09 7.99 -34.46
C SER A 32 -18.07 8.06 -33.32
N ARG A 33 -18.40 8.77 -32.23
CA ARG A 33 -17.57 8.88 -31.03
C ARG A 33 -17.10 7.52 -30.51
N ASP A 34 -18.02 6.57 -30.36
CA ASP A 34 -17.71 5.24 -29.82
C ASP A 34 -16.77 4.46 -30.76
N ALA A 35 -16.95 4.60 -32.08
CA ALA A 35 -16.05 3.99 -33.06
C ALA A 35 -14.66 4.62 -33.04
N THR A 36 -14.58 5.96 -32.94
CA THR A 36 -13.31 6.68 -32.84
C THR A 36 -12.54 6.28 -31.58
N VAL A 37 -13.19 6.30 -30.41
CA VAL A 37 -12.55 5.92 -29.14
C VAL A 37 -12.04 4.48 -29.18
N ARG A 38 -12.84 3.54 -29.70
CA ARG A 38 -12.42 2.14 -29.83
C ARG A 38 -11.18 2.01 -30.71
N ARG A 39 -11.16 2.69 -31.86
CA ARG A 39 -10.03 2.67 -32.79
C ARG A 39 -8.78 3.26 -32.14
N LEU A 40 -8.88 4.48 -31.59
CA LEU A 40 -7.75 5.17 -30.97
C LEU A 40 -7.16 4.36 -29.81
N LEU A 41 -8.01 3.77 -28.96
CA LEU A 41 -7.55 2.96 -27.84
C LEU A 41 -6.87 1.67 -28.30
N ALA A 42 -7.41 1.00 -29.32
CA ALA A 42 -6.79 -0.20 -29.89
C ALA A 42 -5.42 0.11 -30.53
N GLU A 43 -5.33 1.15 -31.35
CA GLU A 43 -4.08 1.61 -31.96
C GLU A 43 -3.06 2.07 -30.91
N HIS A 44 -3.51 2.67 -29.82
CA HIS A 44 -2.64 3.03 -28.69
C HIS A 44 -2.09 1.77 -28.02
N VAL A 45 -2.95 0.84 -27.61
CA VAL A 45 -2.53 -0.41 -26.94
C VAL A 45 -1.53 -1.19 -27.80
N GLU A 46 -1.82 -1.39 -29.08
CA GLU A 46 -0.93 -2.11 -29.99
C GLU A 46 0.46 -1.46 -30.08
N ARG A 47 0.53 -0.13 -30.19
CA ARG A 47 1.80 0.60 -30.20
C ARG A 47 2.55 0.46 -28.87
N GLN A 48 1.87 0.64 -27.74
CA GLN A 48 2.51 0.60 -26.42
C GLN A 48 3.00 -0.81 -26.04
N GLU A 49 2.33 -1.87 -26.48
CA GLU A 49 2.76 -3.25 -26.23
C GLU A 49 4.02 -3.65 -27.00
N GLN A 50 4.28 -3.00 -28.15
CA GLN A 50 5.49 -3.18 -28.94
C GLN A 50 6.67 -2.35 -28.43
N THR A 51 6.43 -1.45 -27.46
CA THR A 51 7.43 -0.57 -26.87
C THR A 51 7.82 -1.03 -25.47
N GLY A 52 9.11 -0.88 -25.12
CA GLY A 52 9.62 -1.15 -23.77
C GLY A 52 8.88 -0.31 -22.71
N PRO A 53 8.63 -0.82 -21.49
CA PRO A 53 7.79 -0.15 -20.49
C PRO A 53 8.13 1.30 -20.16
N ASP A 54 9.42 1.64 -20.26
CA ASP A 54 9.97 2.97 -19.95
C ASP A 54 9.85 3.96 -21.12
N ASP A 55 9.84 3.46 -22.35
CA ASP A 55 9.69 4.24 -23.58
C ASP A 55 8.22 4.37 -24.02
N ARG A 56 7.30 3.79 -23.25
CA ARG A 56 5.86 3.97 -23.45
C ARG A 56 5.48 5.44 -23.27
N LEU A 57 4.46 5.88 -23.98
CA LEU A 57 3.99 7.26 -23.91
C LEU A 57 2.84 7.40 -22.93
N THR A 58 2.85 8.48 -22.15
CA THR A 58 1.73 8.94 -21.32
C THR A 58 1.44 10.40 -21.59
N HIS A 59 0.22 10.86 -21.31
CA HIS A 59 -0.10 12.28 -21.37
C HIS A 59 0.40 12.97 -20.09
N VAL A 60 0.95 14.18 -20.19
CA VAL A 60 1.49 14.93 -19.03
C VAL A 60 0.48 15.08 -17.89
N SER A 61 -0.81 15.15 -18.21
CA SER A 61 -1.90 15.20 -17.21
C SER A 61 -1.93 14.01 -16.24
N THR A 62 -1.32 12.87 -16.59
CA THR A 62 -1.20 11.70 -15.71
C THR A 62 -0.33 12.06 -14.50
N VAL A 63 0.84 12.64 -14.73
CA VAL A 63 1.79 13.05 -13.67
C VAL A 63 1.27 14.26 -12.91
N LEU A 64 0.57 15.17 -13.60
CA LEU A 64 0.00 16.38 -12.98
C LEU A 64 -1.34 16.13 -12.29
N ARG A 65 -1.92 14.93 -12.46
CA ARG A 65 -3.28 14.57 -12.05
C ARG A 65 -4.33 15.59 -12.51
N TYR A 66 -4.21 16.04 -13.75
CA TYR A 66 -5.14 17.01 -14.35
C TYR A 66 -6.31 16.30 -15.07
N PRO A 67 -7.55 16.82 -14.99
CA PRO A 67 -8.01 17.75 -13.95
C PRO A 67 -8.01 17.09 -12.56
N PRO A 68 -7.85 17.87 -11.48
CA PRO A 68 -7.77 17.33 -10.13
C PRO A 68 -9.12 16.69 -9.72
N PRO A 69 -9.10 15.62 -8.91
CA PRO A 69 -10.33 15.07 -8.36
C PRO A 69 -11.01 16.12 -7.45
N PRO A 70 -12.34 16.13 -7.37
CA PRO A 70 -13.05 17.05 -6.48
C PRO A 70 -12.65 16.79 -5.02
N ARG A 71 -12.47 17.86 -4.23
CA ARG A 71 -12.10 17.73 -2.81
C ARG A 71 -13.26 17.09 -2.05
N TRP A 72 -14.50 17.46 -2.33
CA TRP A 72 -15.71 16.89 -1.72
C TRP A 72 -16.70 16.38 -2.76
N ARG A 73 -17.60 15.47 -2.36
CA ARG A 73 -18.59 14.86 -3.27
C ARG A 73 -19.47 15.89 -4.02
N LYS A 74 -19.65 17.08 -3.45
CA LYS A 74 -20.49 18.15 -3.99
C LYS A 74 -19.71 19.24 -4.74
N ASP A 75 -18.38 19.17 -4.75
CA ASP A 75 -17.57 20.20 -5.41
C ASP A 75 -17.78 20.13 -6.94
N PRO A 76 -17.78 21.28 -7.63
CA PRO A 76 -17.88 21.31 -9.08
C PRO A 76 -16.71 20.54 -9.70
N ARG A 77 -17.01 19.78 -10.75
CA ARG A 77 -16.01 18.99 -11.49
C ARG A 77 -15.68 19.67 -12.80
N GLN A 78 -14.38 19.77 -13.08
CA GLN A 78 -13.86 20.27 -14.34
C GLN A 78 -13.83 19.18 -15.43
N ASP A 79 -14.15 17.94 -15.07
CA ASP A 79 -14.23 16.80 -15.98
C ASP A 79 -15.66 16.38 -16.33
N ARG A 80 -15.80 15.80 -17.52
CA ARG A 80 -17.07 15.26 -18.03
C ARG A 80 -16.95 13.77 -18.32
N PRO A 81 -18.00 12.97 -18.09
CA PRO A 81 -17.96 11.54 -18.37
C PRO A 81 -17.96 11.25 -19.87
N LEU A 82 -17.05 10.37 -20.30
CA LEU A 82 -17.03 9.72 -21.60
C LEU A 82 -17.39 8.25 -21.43
N ARG A 83 -18.48 7.83 -22.05
CA ARG A 83 -18.94 6.43 -22.09
C ARG A 83 -18.13 5.68 -23.16
N ILE A 84 -17.58 4.53 -22.79
CA ILE A 84 -16.74 3.68 -23.64
C ILE A 84 -17.40 2.32 -23.80
N ARG A 85 -17.49 1.84 -25.05
CA ARG A 85 -18.03 0.52 -25.40
C ARG A 85 -17.02 -0.28 -26.22
N VAL A 86 -16.24 -1.11 -25.53
CA VAL A 86 -15.15 -1.91 -26.10
C VAL A 86 -15.06 -3.28 -25.40
N SER A 87 -14.30 -4.23 -25.95
CA SER A 87 -14.10 -5.55 -25.33
C SER A 87 -13.41 -5.45 -23.96
N ALA A 88 -13.73 -6.37 -23.04
CA ALA A 88 -13.09 -6.46 -21.74
C ALA A 88 -11.55 -6.60 -21.85
N ASP A 89 -11.09 -7.46 -22.77
CA ASP A 89 -9.67 -7.67 -23.08
C ASP A 89 -8.93 -6.36 -23.37
N LEU A 90 -9.43 -5.58 -24.34
CA LEU A 90 -8.84 -4.27 -24.66
C LEU A 90 -8.81 -3.31 -23.46
N LEU A 91 -9.81 -3.34 -22.56
CA LEU A 91 -9.78 -2.51 -21.35
C LEU A 91 -8.69 -2.95 -20.37
N GLU A 92 -8.46 -4.26 -20.22
CA GLU A 92 -7.42 -4.79 -19.36
C GLU A 92 -6.04 -4.47 -19.91
N ARG A 93 -5.81 -4.70 -21.20
CA ARG A 93 -4.58 -4.36 -21.91
C ARG A 93 -4.28 -2.86 -21.85
N ALA A 94 -5.29 -2.01 -22.07
CA ALA A 94 -5.15 -0.56 -21.91
C ALA A 94 -4.69 -0.14 -20.51
N ARG A 95 -5.20 -0.78 -19.45
CA ARG A 95 -4.75 -0.51 -18.09
C ARG A 95 -3.31 -1.00 -17.86
N ALA A 96 -2.94 -2.15 -18.42
CA ALA A 96 -1.62 -2.74 -18.26
C ALA A 96 -0.50 -1.92 -18.92
N VAL A 97 -0.81 -1.20 -20.01
CA VAL A 97 0.17 -0.32 -20.69
C VAL A 97 0.19 1.11 -20.16
N SER A 98 -0.71 1.48 -19.25
CA SER A 98 -0.77 2.84 -18.69
C SER A 98 0.32 3.09 -17.64
N LEU A 99 0.82 4.32 -17.56
CA LEU A 99 1.68 4.72 -16.45
C LEU A 99 0.93 4.61 -15.11
N VAL A 100 1.59 3.99 -14.13
CA VAL A 100 1.20 4.02 -12.72
C VAL A 100 2.33 4.70 -11.95
N LEU A 101 2.02 5.78 -11.24
CA LEU A 101 3.02 6.45 -10.41
C LEU A 101 3.30 5.60 -9.15
N PRO A 102 4.53 5.66 -8.60
CA PRO A 102 4.87 4.98 -7.35
C PRO A 102 3.83 5.28 -6.26
N GLY A 103 3.42 4.26 -5.50
CA GLY A 103 2.40 4.38 -4.44
C GLY A 103 0.94 4.56 -4.90
N GLN A 104 0.64 4.47 -6.20
CA GLN A 104 -0.74 4.41 -6.68
C GLN A 104 -1.26 2.98 -6.78
N TYR A 105 -2.55 2.81 -6.47
CA TYR A 105 -3.24 1.53 -6.55
C TYR A 105 -4.52 1.64 -7.36
N GLN A 106 -4.94 0.55 -8.01
CA GLN A 106 -6.16 0.52 -8.83
C GLN A 106 -7.42 0.90 -8.02
N ARG A 107 -7.46 0.49 -6.74
CA ARG A 107 -8.52 0.80 -5.78
C ARG A 107 -7.91 1.43 -4.56
N ALA A 108 -7.94 2.76 -4.52
CA ALA A 108 -7.53 3.53 -3.36
C ALA A 108 -8.36 4.80 -3.26
N PHE A 109 -8.14 5.55 -2.18
CA PHE A 109 -8.86 6.80 -1.95
C PHE A 109 -8.20 7.96 -2.67
N ARG A 110 -9.00 8.74 -3.43
CA ARG A 110 -8.61 9.99 -4.07
C ARG A 110 -7.22 9.88 -4.73
N ASP A 111 -6.23 10.56 -4.16
CA ASP A 111 -4.91 10.84 -4.71
C ASP A 111 -4.03 9.60 -4.88
N TYR A 112 -4.35 8.52 -4.17
CA TYR A 112 -3.68 7.23 -4.29
C TYR A 112 -4.29 6.35 -5.38
N GLN A 113 -5.45 6.71 -5.92
CA GLN A 113 -6.10 5.92 -6.97
C GLN A 113 -5.43 6.21 -8.31
N SER A 114 -4.97 5.16 -9.00
CA SER A 114 -4.55 5.27 -10.39
C SER A 114 -5.76 5.46 -11.31
N ARG A 115 -5.60 6.26 -12.36
CA ARG A 115 -6.65 6.51 -13.36
C ARG A 115 -6.31 5.86 -14.70
N ALA A 116 -5.63 4.70 -14.66
CA ALA A 116 -5.04 4.02 -15.82
C ALA A 116 -5.89 4.08 -17.10
N LEU A 117 -7.18 3.70 -17.04
CA LEU A 117 -8.03 3.74 -18.23
C LEU A 117 -8.33 5.17 -18.73
N THR A 118 -8.53 6.14 -17.84
CA THR A 118 -8.68 7.55 -18.21
C THR A 118 -7.38 8.05 -18.85
N ASP A 119 -6.25 7.72 -18.26
CA ASP A 119 -4.92 8.16 -18.71
C ASP A 119 -4.59 7.56 -20.09
N ALA A 120 -4.83 6.26 -20.32
CA ALA A 120 -4.71 5.63 -21.64
C ALA A 120 -5.59 6.31 -22.70
N VAL A 121 -6.83 6.67 -22.35
CA VAL A 121 -7.74 7.36 -23.29
C VAL A 121 -7.25 8.77 -23.59
N MET A 122 -6.78 9.51 -22.58
CA MET A 122 -6.17 10.83 -22.76
C MET A 122 -4.95 10.76 -23.68
N THR A 123 -4.06 9.80 -23.45
CA THR A 123 -2.87 9.58 -24.28
C THR A 123 -3.22 9.18 -25.71
N ALA A 124 -4.20 8.29 -25.89
CA ALA A 124 -4.67 7.88 -27.21
C ALA A 124 -5.25 9.06 -28.01
N ILE A 125 -6.03 9.92 -27.37
CA ILE A 125 -6.57 11.14 -27.99
C ILE A 125 -5.43 12.10 -28.34
N ALA A 126 -4.54 12.41 -27.38
CA ALA A 126 -3.42 13.34 -27.58
C ALA A 126 -2.44 12.89 -28.67
N SER A 127 -2.25 11.58 -28.81
CA SER A 127 -1.45 10.98 -29.90
C SER A 127 -2.03 11.24 -31.28
N ALA A 128 -3.36 11.32 -31.40
CA ALA A 128 -4.05 11.53 -32.67
C ALA A 128 -4.34 13.01 -32.96
N GLN A 129 -4.56 13.79 -31.90
CA GLN A 129 -4.83 15.22 -31.97
C GLN A 129 -4.38 15.85 -30.65
N ARG A 130 -3.31 16.67 -30.71
CA ARG A 130 -2.87 17.48 -29.57
C ARG A 130 -4.02 18.40 -29.12
N PHE A 131 -4.18 18.52 -27.81
CA PHE A 131 -5.13 19.44 -27.17
C PHE A 131 -4.45 20.15 -26.01
N THR A 132 -4.95 21.33 -25.70
CA THR A 132 -4.49 22.14 -24.57
C THR A 132 -5.65 22.99 -24.04
N ASP A 133 -5.48 23.54 -22.84
CA ASP A 133 -6.31 24.56 -22.21
C ASP A 133 -5.41 25.45 -21.35
N GLU A 134 -5.98 26.40 -20.61
CA GLU A 134 -5.19 27.35 -19.77
C GLU A 134 -4.22 26.65 -18.79
N PHE A 135 -4.56 25.45 -18.29
CA PHE A 135 -3.66 24.73 -17.39
C PHE A 135 -2.55 24.01 -18.15
N LEU A 136 -2.88 23.43 -19.30
CA LEU A 136 -1.97 22.62 -20.13
C LEU A 136 -1.15 23.43 -21.13
N ASP A 137 -1.34 24.74 -21.17
CA ASP A 137 -0.73 25.60 -22.18
C ASP A 137 0.80 25.49 -22.22
N GLU A 138 1.34 25.47 -23.43
CA GLU A 138 2.76 25.31 -23.77
C GLU A 138 3.48 24.04 -23.26
N LEU A 139 2.84 23.20 -22.43
CA LEU A 139 3.43 21.96 -21.95
C LEU A 139 3.60 20.94 -23.07
N LEU A 140 4.70 20.19 -23.02
CA LEU A 140 4.88 19.00 -23.83
C LEU A 140 3.77 17.98 -23.48
N PRO A 141 2.85 17.65 -24.41
CA PRO A 141 1.63 16.92 -24.05
C PRO A 141 1.87 15.42 -23.79
N LEU A 142 2.87 14.84 -24.45
CA LEU A 142 3.22 13.42 -24.36
C LEU A 142 4.64 13.28 -23.83
N LEU A 143 4.81 12.41 -22.85
CA LEU A 143 6.10 12.10 -22.22
C LEU A 143 6.36 10.60 -22.30
N HIS A 144 7.62 10.20 -22.38
CA HIS A 144 8.00 8.83 -22.10
C HIS A 144 7.71 8.50 -20.63
N HIS A 145 7.39 7.24 -20.35
CA HIS A 145 7.04 6.79 -19.01
C HIS A 145 8.17 7.05 -18.01
N ARG A 146 9.42 6.83 -18.42
CA ARG A 146 10.57 7.15 -17.58
C ARG A 146 10.67 8.65 -17.27
N ALA A 147 10.57 9.50 -18.29
CA ALA A 147 10.57 10.96 -18.10
C ALA A 147 9.44 11.42 -17.16
N ALA A 148 8.25 10.85 -17.32
CA ALA A 148 7.09 11.09 -16.46
C ALA A 148 7.31 10.62 -15.01
N ARG A 149 7.97 9.46 -14.80
CA ARG A 149 8.36 8.99 -13.46
C ARG A 149 9.42 9.89 -12.84
N ASN A 150 10.42 10.33 -13.60
CA ASN A 150 11.49 11.18 -13.08
C ASN A 150 11.01 12.59 -12.75
N LEU A 151 10.06 13.13 -13.51
CA LEU A 151 9.32 14.33 -13.12
C LEU A 151 8.60 14.13 -11.77
N TRP A 152 8.01 12.96 -11.53
CA TRP A 152 7.40 12.64 -10.24
C TRP A 152 8.45 12.46 -9.12
N LYS A 153 9.60 11.84 -9.40
CA LYS A 153 10.72 11.74 -8.45
C LYS A 153 11.22 13.12 -8.03
N LEU A 154 11.33 14.07 -8.96
CA LEU A 154 11.64 15.47 -8.62
C LEU A 154 10.60 16.10 -7.71
N ALA A 155 9.30 15.88 -7.98
CA ALA A 155 8.25 16.39 -7.12
C ALA A 155 8.27 15.77 -5.71
N ALA A 156 8.62 14.48 -5.62
CA ALA A 156 8.84 13.79 -4.36
C ALA A 156 10.06 14.34 -3.61
N ALA A 157 11.17 14.60 -4.30
CA ALA A 157 12.39 15.19 -3.75
C ALA A 157 12.15 16.61 -3.19
N ALA A 158 11.46 17.47 -3.94
CA ALA A 158 11.14 18.83 -3.51
C ALA A 158 10.18 18.90 -2.30
N LEU A 159 9.37 17.85 -2.10
CA LEU A 159 8.53 17.67 -0.90
C LEU A 159 9.03 16.52 0.00
N CYS A 160 10.32 16.19 -0.08
CA CYS A 160 10.91 15.16 0.75
C CYS A 160 10.80 15.56 2.22
N THR A 161 10.29 14.65 3.04
CA THR A 161 10.08 14.87 4.47
C THR A 161 11.30 14.43 5.27
N GLY A 162 11.35 14.79 6.55
CA GLY A 162 12.43 14.37 7.44
C GLY A 162 12.70 12.85 7.44
N PRO A 163 11.69 11.98 7.62
CA PRO A 163 11.87 10.53 7.57
C PRO A 163 12.41 10.01 6.24
N GLU A 164 11.89 10.49 5.10
CA GLU A 164 12.35 10.09 3.77
C GLU A 164 13.81 10.53 3.55
N ARG A 165 14.13 11.78 3.92
CA ARG A 165 15.47 12.37 3.76
C ARG A 165 16.53 11.64 4.59
N GLU A 166 16.18 11.20 5.80
CA GLU A 166 17.10 10.44 6.65
C GLU A 166 17.55 9.13 5.96
N LYS A 167 16.62 8.38 5.37
CA LYS A 167 16.92 7.15 4.63
C LYS A 167 17.71 7.43 3.35
N LEU A 168 17.30 8.44 2.57
CA LEU A 168 17.97 8.82 1.32
C LEU A 168 19.43 9.25 1.58
N ASN A 169 19.67 10.08 2.60
CA ASN A 169 21.02 10.51 2.96
C ASN A 169 21.89 9.34 3.45
N ALA A 170 21.34 8.44 4.26
CA ALA A 170 22.07 7.26 4.73
C ALA A 170 22.43 6.33 3.56
N ALA A 171 21.51 6.11 2.62
CA ALA A 171 21.80 5.33 1.42
C ALA A 171 22.84 5.99 0.51
N ALA A 172 22.83 7.33 0.38
CA ALA A 172 23.84 8.06 -0.37
C ALA A 172 25.25 7.84 0.22
N GLN A 173 25.39 7.84 1.55
CA GLN A 173 26.67 7.54 2.21
C GLN A 173 27.15 6.10 1.94
N VAL A 174 26.23 5.12 1.93
CA VAL A 174 26.56 3.73 1.57
C VAL A 174 27.00 3.63 0.10
N ARG A 175 26.27 4.28 -0.82
CA ARG A 175 26.61 4.33 -2.25
C ARG A 175 27.98 4.97 -2.47
N GLU A 176 28.29 6.07 -1.80
CA GLU A 176 29.58 6.75 -1.89
C GLU A 176 30.73 5.89 -1.35
N ALA A 177 30.54 5.25 -0.19
CA ALA A 177 31.54 4.37 0.41
C ALA A 177 31.86 3.14 -0.47
N THR A 178 30.88 2.66 -1.24
CA THR A 178 31.01 1.48 -2.10
C THR A 178 31.37 1.77 -3.55
N ALA A 179 31.21 3.02 -4.04
CA ALA A 179 31.45 3.40 -5.43
C ALA A 179 32.87 3.05 -5.95
N TRP A 180 33.86 3.00 -5.06
CA TRP A 180 35.26 2.73 -5.38
C TRP A 180 35.73 1.32 -5.03
N THR A 181 34.85 0.46 -4.51
CA THR A 181 35.16 -0.91 -4.09
C THR A 181 34.23 -1.91 -4.79
N SER A 182 34.55 -2.21 -6.05
CA SER A 182 33.76 -3.11 -6.94
C SER A 182 33.54 -4.54 -6.42
N GLU A 183 34.19 -4.94 -5.32
CA GLU A 183 34.09 -6.28 -4.71
C GLU A 183 33.68 -6.25 -3.22
N ALA A 184 33.35 -5.08 -2.66
CA ALA A 184 32.92 -5.02 -1.26
C ALA A 184 31.54 -5.71 -1.11
N VAL A 185 31.54 -6.87 -0.45
CA VAL A 185 30.30 -7.50 0.02
C VAL A 185 29.66 -6.53 1.01
N LEU A 186 28.54 -5.94 0.61
CA LEU A 186 27.71 -5.12 1.49
C LEU A 186 27.29 -5.97 2.69
N ASP A 187 27.34 -5.39 3.89
CA ASP A 187 26.67 -5.99 5.03
C ASP A 187 25.14 -6.01 4.81
N THR A 188 24.46 -6.90 5.54
CA THR A 188 23.01 -7.13 5.38
C THR A 188 22.19 -5.86 5.64
N ASP A 189 22.64 -4.99 6.54
CA ASP A 189 21.91 -3.79 6.95
C ASP A 189 22.03 -2.69 5.88
N ALA A 190 23.21 -2.54 5.28
CA ALA A 190 23.48 -1.66 4.16
C ALA A 190 22.71 -2.10 2.92
N GLN A 191 22.70 -3.40 2.61
CA GLN A 191 21.87 -3.92 1.51
C GLN A 191 20.38 -3.68 1.77
N HIS A 192 19.90 -3.95 3.00
CA HIS A 192 18.51 -3.69 3.37
C HIS A 192 18.15 -2.22 3.22
N LEU A 193 19.01 -1.29 3.67
CA LEU A 193 18.80 0.15 3.50
C LEU A 193 18.71 0.55 2.03
N LEU A 194 19.59 0.02 1.17
CA LEU A 194 19.56 0.29 -0.27
C LEU A 194 18.29 -0.26 -0.93
N ASP A 195 17.83 -1.45 -0.52
CA ASP A 195 16.57 -2.02 -1.01
C ASP A 195 15.37 -1.16 -0.58
N VAL A 196 15.37 -0.66 0.67
CA VAL A 196 14.31 0.23 1.18
C VAL A 196 14.28 1.56 0.42
N VAL A 197 15.45 2.16 0.17
CA VAL A 197 15.53 3.41 -0.61
C VAL A 197 15.13 3.18 -2.06
N THR A 198 15.53 2.07 -2.67
CA THR A 198 15.08 1.70 -4.02
C THR A 198 13.55 1.58 -4.06
N ALA A 199 12.94 0.93 -3.07
CA ALA A 199 11.48 0.86 -2.96
C ALA A 199 10.84 2.24 -2.78
N LEU A 200 11.46 3.17 -2.04
CA LEU A 200 10.97 4.56 -1.90
C LEU A 200 11.09 5.39 -3.19
N GLU A 201 12.11 5.13 -4.00
CA GLU A 201 12.37 5.86 -5.24
C GLU A 201 11.49 5.34 -6.39
N GLU A 202 11.21 4.02 -6.44
CA GLU A 202 10.57 3.36 -7.59
C GLU A 202 9.13 2.89 -7.35
N ASP A 203 8.80 2.40 -6.15
CA ASP A 203 7.56 1.64 -5.93
C ASP A 203 6.59 2.33 -4.96
N VAL A 204 7.13 2.98 -3.93
CA VAL A 204 6.40 3.49 -2.79
C VAL A 204 6.51 5.00 -2.73
N ALA A 205 5.36 5.67 -2.79
CA ALA A 205 5.28 7.09 -2.49
C ALA A 205 4.03 7.40 -1.65
N TRP A 206 4.02 8.57 -1.04
CA TRP A 206 2.78 9.19 -0.58
C TRP A 206 2.27 10.18 -1.62
N HIS A 207 0.95 10.32 -1.68
CA HIS A 207 0.25 11.22 -2.59
C HIS A 207 -0.50 12.31 -1.82
N SER A 208 -0.44 13.53 -2.36
CA SER A 208 -1.25 14.67 -1.94
C SER A 208 -1.38 15.68 -3.10
N PRO A 209 -2.37 16.60 -3.06
CA PRO A 209 -2.45 17.68 -4.04
C PRO A 209 -1.19 18.55 -4.11
N ALA A 210 -0.40 18.63 -3.04
CA ALA A 210 0.83 19.41 -3.01
C ALA A 210 1.92 18.81 -3.93
N ARG A 211 2.10 17.47 -3.93
CA ARG A 211 3.06 16.82 -4.85
C ARG A 211 2.66 17.00 -6.32
N PHE A 212 1.37 16.92 -6.64
CA PHE A 212 0.89 17.20 -7.99
C PHE A 212 1.08 18.66 -8.41
N GLN A 213 0.90 19.61 -7.49
CA GLN A 213 1.17 21.02 -7.74
C GLN A 213 2.68 21.28 -7.97
N VAL A 214 3.54 20.65 -7.18
CA VAL A 214 5.00 20.74 -7.38
C VAL A 214 5.41 20.11 -8.70
N ALA A 215 4.84 18.95 -9.07
CA ALA A 215 5.05 18.35 -10.39
C ALA A 215 4.61 19.30 -11.52
N ALA A 216 3.53 20.05 -11.34
CA ALA A 216 3.09 21.05 -12.31
C ALA A 216 4.06 22.24 -12.41
N ASN A 217 4.61 22.70 -11.29
CA ASN A 217 5.62 23.76 -11.29
C ASN A 217 6.91 23.30 -11.99
N LEU A 218 7.38 22.09 -11.69
CA LEU A 218 8.54 21.47 -12.36
C LEU A 218 8.28 21.24 -13.85
N ALA A 219 7.09 20.79 -14.23
CA ALA A 219 6.72 20.62 -15.63
C ALA A 219 6.71 21.97 -16.38
N ARG A 220 6.30 23.06 -15.73
CA ARG A 220 6.40 24.39 -16.34
C ARG A 220 7.84 24.84 -16.51
N ASP A 221 8.71 24.58 -15.54
CA ASP A 221 10.15 24.90 -15.63
C ASP A 221 10.84 24.10 -16.74
N LEU A 222 10.54 22.80 -16.85
CA LEU A 222 11.31 21.86 -17.67
C LEU A 222 10.67 21.58 -19.03
N LEU A 223 9.34 21.50 -19.12
CA LEU A 223 8.62 20.94 -20.26
C LEU A 223 7.83 21.99 -21.06
N THR A 224 8.26 23.26 -20.98
CA THR A 224 7.73 24.37 -21.80
C THR A 224 8.81 24.99 -22.66
N GLY A 225 8.41 25.74 -23.69
CA GLY A 225 9.33 26.49 -24.54
C GLY A 225 10.22 25.63 -25.44
N SER A 226 11.29 26.24 -25.96
CA SER A 226 12.16 25.61 -26.98
C SER A 226 13.02 24.46 -26.45
N GLN A 227 13.25 24.37 -25.14
CA GLN A 227 14.07 23.34 -24.50
C GLN A 227 13.24 22.15 -23.97
N ALA A 228 11.91 22.16 -24.14
CA ALA A 228 11.04 21.15 -23.57
C ALA A 228 11.41 19.71 -23.97
N THR A 229 11.80 19.49 -25.24
CA THR A 229 12.21 18.18 -25.74
C THR A 229 13.56 17.74 -25.15
N ASP A 230 14.54 18.65 -25.10
CA ASP A 230 15.88 18.35 -24.55
C ASP A 230 15.79 18.03 -23.06
N ASN A 231 14.94 18.75 -22.32
CA ASN A 231 14.68 18.49 -20.91
C ASN A 231 13.89 17.19 -20.68
N GLU A 232 12.99 16.81 -21.60
CA GLU A 232 12.32 15.51 -21.55
C GLU A 232 13.33 14.37 -21.76
N GLN A 233 14.28 14.54 -22.68
CA GLN A 233 15.39 13.62 -22.90
C GLN A 233 16.29 13.52 -21.66
N LEU A 234 16.64 14.63 -21.02
CA LEU A 234 17.35 14.62 -19.73
C LEU A 234 16.61 13.80 -18.68
N LEU A 235 15.29 13.93 -18.59
CA LEU A 235 14.46 13.14 -17.68
C LEU A 235 14.38 11.66 -18.08
N GLN A 236 14.71 11.30 -19.32
CA GLN A 236 14.67 9.92 -19.82
C GLN A 236 16.02 9.20 -19.69
N GLU A 237 17.15 9.89 -19.84
CA GLU A 237 18.47 9.25 -19.94
C GLU A 237 19.03 8.79 -18.58
N GLU A 238 18.57 9.37 -17.47
CA GLU A 238 19.03 9.07 -16.10
C GLU A 238 20.57 9.07 -15.96
N ASP A 239 21.22 10.01 -16.62
CA ASP A 239 22.68 10.18 -16.60
C ASP A 239 23.13 11.11 -15.46
N THR A 240 24.41 11.51 -15.48
CA THR A 240 24.98 12.44 -14.51
C THR A 240 24.22 13.77 -14.43
N ALA A 241 23.67 14.27 -15.55
CA ALA A 241 22.91 15.53 -15.53
C ALA A 241 21.57 15.37 -14.81
N TRP A 242 20.92 14.22 -14.97
CA TRP A 242 19.76 13.87 -14.17
C TRP A 242 20.09 13.79 -12.68
N ASP A 243 21.13 13.05 -12.31
CA ASP A 243 21.53 12.89 -10.91
C ASP A 243 21.78 14.25 -10.24
N LEU A 244 22.47 15.17 -10.92
CA LEU A 244 22.67 16.53 -10.43
C LEU A 244 21.35 17.26 -10.21
N LEU A 245 20.43 17.21 -11.18
CA LEU A 245 19.11 17.86 -11.05
C LEU A 245 18.30 17.28 -9.89
N TYR A 246 18.36 15.95 -9.69
CA TYR A 246 17.71 15.28 -8.57
C TYR A 246 18.29 15.73 -7.23
N GLN A 247 19.61 15.72 -7.08
CA GLN A 247 20.30 16.15 -5.84
C GLN A 247 20.05 17.62 -5.53
N ASP A 248 20.14 18.50 -6.54
CA ASP A 248 19.84 19.93 -6.40
C ASP A 248 18.39 20.17 -5.95
N THR A 249 17.46 19.32 -6.39
CA THR A 249 16.05 19.41 -5.99
C THR A 249 15.83 18.85 -4.58
N LEU A 250 16.48 17.75 -4.22
CA LEU A 250 16.39 17.11 -2.91
C LEU A 250 16.98 17.99 -1.79
N HIS A 251 18.08 18.67 -2.11
CA HIS A 251 18.85 19.54 -1.22
C HIS A 251 18.67 21.03 -1.51
N ALA A 252 17.63 21.39 -2.28
CA ALA A 252 17.30 22.77 -2.61
C ALA A 252 17.25 23.65 -1.35
N ASP A 253 17.79 24.86 -1.48
CA ASP A 253 17.72 25.87 -0.43
C ASP A 253 16.28 26.37 -0.20
N ALA A 254 16.11 27.22 0.81
CA ALA A 254 14.79 27.72 1.18
C ALA A 254 14.12 28.54 0.05
N GLU A 255 14.88 29.25 -0.76
CA GLU A 255 14.36 30.09 -1.85
C GLU A 255 13.87 29.21 -3.00
N ARG A 256 14.70 28.26 -3.46
CA ARG A 256 14.31 27.30 -4.50
C ARG A 256 13.16 26.42 -4.05
N LEU A 257 13.13 25.98 -2.79
CA LEU A 257 11.99 25.23 -2.25
C LEU A 257 10.71 26.08 -2.20
N ALA A 258 10.78 27.35 -1.80
CA ALA A 258 9.63 28.24 -1.80
C ALA A 258 9.09 28.46 -3.23
N TYR A 259 9.98 28.58 -4.21
CA TYR A 259 9.63 28.64 -5.62
C TYR A 259 8.90 27.35 -6.06
N LEU A 260 9.49 26.18 -5.83
CA LEU A 260 8.94 24.89 -6.26
C LEU A 260 7.60 24.58 -5.59
N ARG A 261 7.41 25.02 -4.34
CA ARG A 261 6.20 24.79 -3.53
C ARG A 261 5.11 25.86 -3.72
N ARG A 262 5.27 26.77 -4.68
CA ARG A 262 4.27 27.80 -4.98
C ARG A 262 2.89 27.17 -5.25
N GLY A 263 1.86 27.71 -4.60
CA GLY A 263 0.48 27.22 -4.73
C GLY A 263 0.15 25.99 -3.87
N THR A 264 1.09 25.52 -3.03
CA THR A 264 0.82 24.48 -2.04
C THR A 264 0.38 25.07 -0.69
N THR A 265 -0.22 24.24 0.17
CA THR A 265 -0.56 24.62 1.54
C THR A 265 0.62 24.33 2.47
N GLU A 266 0.88 25.24 3.41
CA GLU A 266 1.78 24.98 4.54
C GLU A 266 1.17 23.93 5.47
N TYR A 267 1.55 22.69 5.27
CA TYR A 267 1.14 21.54 6.07
C TYR A 267 2.36 20.63 6.26
N ASP A 268 2.54 20.12 7.47
CA ASP A 268 3.61 19.16 7.73
C ASP A 268 3.24 17.77 7.22
N TRP A 269 3.98 17.31 6.21
CA TRP A 269 3.80 16.01 5.59
C TRP A 269 4.61 14.90 6.27
N SER A 270 5.34 15.17 7.35
CA SER A 270 6.25 14.20 8.00
C SER A 270 5.57 12.89 8.34
N GLY A 271 4.33 12.91 8.85
CA GLY A 271 3.57 11.68 9.07
C GLY A 271 3.32 10.86 7.80
N ARG A 272 3.01 11.52 6.66
CA ARG A 272 2.87 10.81 5.37
C ARG A 272 4.20 10.21 4.91
N GLY A 273 5.28 10.94 5.07
CA GLY A 273 6.64 10.46 4.81
C GLY A 273 7.00 9.24 5.65
N GLY A 274 6.73 9.29 6.95
CA GLY A 274 6.89 8.15 7.86
C GLY A 274 6.11 6.91 7.40
N THR A 275 4.86 7.07 6.94
CA THR A 275 4.12 5.93 6.37
C THR A 275 4.67 5.43 5.04
N ALA A 276 5.32 6.28 4.24
CA ALA A 276 5.95 5.85 2.99
C ALA A 276 7.22 5.03 3.31
N VAL A 277 8.06 5.50 4.24
CA VAL A 277 9.21 4.75 4.76
C VAL A 277 8.76 3.40 5.31
N TRP A 278 7.73 3.39 6.18
CA TRP A 278 7.17 2.14 6.71
C TRP A 278 6.68 1.20 5.61
N ARG A 279 6.02 1.70 4.55
CA ARG A 279 5.56 0.86 3.42
C ARG A 279 6.73 0.28 2.62
N ALA A 280 7.80 1.04 2.44
CA ALA A 280 9.01 0.57 1.77
C ALA A 280 9.73 -0.49 2.60
N GLU A 281 9.94 -0.24 3.90
CA GLU A 281 10.47 -1.23 4.84
C GLU A 281 9.62 -2.49 4.86
N ARG A 282 8.28 -2.34 4.86
CA ARG A 282 7.35 -3.47 4.83
C ARG A 282 7.46 -4.28 3.54
N GLN A 283 7.59 -3.62 2.40
CA GLN A 283 7.75 -4.28 1.09
C GLN A 283 9.05 -5.10 1.07
N VAL A 284 10.17 -4.51 1.51
CA VAL A 284 11.45 -5.21 1.61
C VAL A 284 11.39 -6.36 2.64
N GLY A 285 10.76 -6.14 3.79
CA GLY A 285 10.53 -7.16 4.81
C GLY A 285 9.74 -8.36 4.28
N LEU A 286 8.73 -8.13 3.44
CA LEU A 286 7.98 -9.19 2.76
C LEU A 286 8.83 -9.93 1.72
N HIS A 287 9.64 -9.22 0.92
CA HIS A 287 10.57 -9.88 -0.01
C HIS A 287 11.59 -10.76 0.73
N ASN A 288 12.14 -10.27 1.84
CA ASN A 288 13.06 -11.03 2.69
C ASN A 288 12.38 -12.26 3.29
N PHE A 289 11.13 -12.13 3.72
CA PHE A 289 10.30 -13.24 4.17
C PHE A 289 10.11 -14.30 3.07
N GLU A 290 9.78 -13.89 1.84
CA GLU A 290 9.61 -14.82 0.72
C GLU A 290 10.92 -15.54 0.36
N ASP A 291 12.04 -14.83 0.37
CA ASP A 291 13.38 -15.41 0.16
C ASP A 291 13.74 -16.42 1.27
N TRP A 292 13.40 -16.11 2.53
CA TRP A 292 13.58 -17.03 3.66
C TRP A 292 12.68 -18.27 3.52
N LEU A 293 11.41 -18.07 3.18
CA LEU A 293 10.41 -19.13 3.04
C LEU A 293 10.81 -20.14 1.94
N THR A 294 11.38 -19.64 0.84
CA THR A 294 11.90 -20.45 -0.28
C THR A 294 13.32 -20.98 -0.04
N GLY A 295 13.95 -20.65 1.08
CA GLY A 295 15.27 -21.13 1.48
C GLY A 295 16.45 -20.52 0.72
N ARG A 296 16.27 -19.34 0.11
CA ARG A 296 17.29 -18.67 -0.70
C ARG A 296 18.38 -18.01 0.13
N THR A 297 18.01 -17.24 1.15
CA THR A 297 18.95 -16.44 1.95
C THR A 297 19.44 -17.17 3.19
N GLN A 298 18.61 -18.03 3.77
CA GLN A 298 18.93 -18.76 5.01
C GLN A 298 18.26 -20.15 5.04
N PRO A 299 18.78 -21.14 4.29
CA PRO A 299 18.11 -22.43 4.14
C PRO A 299 17.90 -23.19 5.46
N HIS A 300 18.73 -22.91 6.47
CA HIS A 300 18.77 -23.66 7.73
C HIS A 300 18.17 -22.93 8.94
N THR A 301 17.69 -21.69 8.81
CA THR A 301 17.04 -21.00 9.93
C THR A 301 15.56 -21.38 9.98
N PHE A 302 15.07 -21.70 11.18
CA PHE A 302 13.66 -21.98 11.43
C PHE A 302 12.87 -20.73 11.80
N GLU A 303 13.58 -19.63 12.09
CA GLU A 303 13.00 -18.36 12.51
C GLU A 303 13.37 -17.25 11.55
N CYS A 304 12.47 -16.29 11.40
CA CYS A 304 12.67 -15.06 10.64
C CYS A 304 11.95 -13.92 11.32
N ARG A 305 12.63 -12.79 11.53
CA ARG A 305 12.00 -11.56 12.01
C ARG A 305 11.56 -10.73 10.80
N VAL A 306 10.31 -10.28 10.79
CA VAL A 306 9.79 -9.39 9.76
C VAL A 306 9.49 -8.03 10.36
N CYS A 307 10.29 -7.04 9.99
CA CYS A 307 10.14 -5.67 10.43
C CYS A 307 9.85 -4.74 9.23
N PRO A 308 8.82 -3.89 9.31
CA PRO A 308 7.71 -3.87 10.30
C PRO A 308 6.70 -5.03 10.10
N PRO A 309 5.90 -5.42 11.12
CA PRO A 309 5.73 -4.75 12.42
C PRO A 309 6.72 -5.19 13.53
N GLY A 310 7.62 -6.14 13.26
CA GLY A 310 8.63 -6.60 14.23
C GLY A 310 8.41 -8.01 14.77
N TRP A 311 7.41 -8.75 14.30
CA TRP A 311 7.14 -10.11 14.79
C TRP A 311 8.16 -11.15 14.32
N VAL A 312 8.22 -12.26 15.05
CA VAL A 312 8.99 -13.44 14.72
C VAL A 312 8.09 -14.48 14.08
N LEU A 313 8.57 -15.07 12.99
CA LEU A 313 7.92 -16.16 12.26
C LEU A 313 8.68 -17.45 12.51
N THR A 314 7.97 -18.55 12.71
CA THR A 314 8.55 -19.88 12.87
C THR A 314 8.09 -20.81 11.75
N ARG A 315 9.03 -21.31 10.95
CA ARG A 315 8.77 -22.29 9.90
C ARG A 315 8.58 -23.68 10.51
N PRO A 316 7.45 -24.36 10.26
CA PRO A 316 7.26 -25.72 10.74
C PRO A 316 8.33 -26.68 10.18
N PRO A 317 8.86 -27.62 10.99
CA PRO A 317 9.87 -28.56 10.53
C PRO A 317 9.39 -29.38 9.33
N GLY A 318 10.25 -29.50 8.31
CA GLY A 318 9.96 -30.27 7.08
C GLY A 318 9.04 -29.58 6.08
N TRP A 319 8.55 -28.37 6.37
CA TRP A 319 7.78 -27.56 5.43
C TRP A 319 8.69 -26.73 4.55
N HIS A 320 8.31 -26.61 3.28
CA HIS A 320 9.08 -25.92 2.26
C HIS A 320 8.16 -25.10 1.36
N ALA A 321 8.67 -23.97 0.87
CA ALA A 321 8.17 -23.34 -0.35
C ALA A 321 9.13 -23.61 -1.49
N LEU A 322 8.60 -23.82 -2.70
CA LEU A 322 9.41 -24.06 -3.88
C LEU A 322 9.13 -22.99 -4.95
N ALA A 323 10.16 -22.22 -5.31
CA ALA A 323 10.09 -21.24 -6.40
C ALA A 323 10.31 -21.91 -7.76
N LEU A 324 9.26 -21.99 -8.56
CA LEU A 324 9.22 -22.70 -9.83
C LEU A 324 9.34 -21.72 -11.01
N ALA A 325 10.10 -22.12 -12.02
CA ALA A 325 10.08 -21.39 -13.29
C ALA A 325 8.69 -21.53 -13.91
N PRO A 326 8.08 -20.42 -14.39
CA PRO A 326 6.80 -20.50 -15.07
C PRO A 326 6.95 -21.31 -16.36
N THR A 327 5.88 -22.00 -16.75
CA THR A 327 5.79 -22.62 -18.08
C THR A 327 5.82 -21.55 -19.18
N PRO A 328 6.08 -21.91 -20.46
CA PRO A 328 6.05 -20.95 -21.57
C PRO A 328 4.74 -20.17 -21.72
N THR A 329 3.64 -20.71 -21.19
CA THR A 329 2.32 -20.06 -21.17
C THR A 329 2.09 -19.18 -19.92
N GLY A 330 3.06 -19.11 -19.00
CA GLY A 330 2.97 -18.35 -17.75
C GLY A 330 2.32 -19.08 -16.57
N TRP A 331 1.97 -20.36 -16.73
CA TRP A 331 1.26 -21.16 -15.73
C TRP A 331 2.23 -21.95 -14.84
N LEU A 332 1.76 -22.38 -13.67
CA LEU A 332 2.46 -23.35 -12.84
C LEU A 332 2.67 -24.68 -13.59
N PRO A 333 3.84 -25.31 -13.47
CA PRO A 333 4.04 -26.66 -13.99
C PRO A 333 3.19 -27.69 -13.23
N GLN A 334 2.83 -28.78 -13.90
CA GLN A 334 2.26 -29.94 -13.22
C GLN A 334 3.34 -30.65 -12.39
N PRO A 335 3.00 -31.26 -11.24
CA PRO A 335 1.66 -31.42 -10.65
C PRO A 335 1.17 -30.23 -9.80
N TYR A 336 1.98 -29.18 -9.63
CA TYR A 336 1.71 -28.09 -8.69
C TYR A 336 0.46 -27.28 -9.02
N ALA A 337 0.17 -27.06 -10.31
CA ALA A 337 -1.05 -26.39 -10.74
C ALA A 337 -2.31 -27.11 -10.21
N THR A 338 -2.35 -28.45 -10.33
CA THR A 338 -3.46 -29.26 -9.82
C THR A 338 -3.60 -29.14 -8.31
N TRP A 339 -2.49 -29.14 -7.56
CA TRP A 339 -2.54 -28.99 -6.09
C TRP A 339 -3.08 -27.64 -5.64
N VAL A 340 -2.77 -26.58 -6.39
CA VAL A 340 -3.28 -25.23 -6.13
C VAL A 340 -4.77 -25.15 -6.46
N ASP A 341 -5.18 -25.70 -7.61
CA ASP A 341 -6.59 -25.75 -8.02
C ASP A 341 -7.45 -26.57 -7.04
N GLU A 342 -6.89 -27.64 -6.46
CA GLU A 342 -7.53 -28.47 -5.42
C GLU A 342 -7.50 -27.82 -4.02
N GLY A 343 -6.87 -26.66 -3.85
CA GLY A 343 -6.75 -25.98 -2.54
C GLY A 343 -5.82 -26.67 -1.54
N ARG A 344 -4.94 -27.55 -2.03
CA ARG A 344 -3.96 -28.31 -1.22
C ARG A 344 -2.64 -27.59 -1.08
N ALA A 345 -2.41 -26.58 -1.91
CA ALA A 345 -1.30 -25.65 -1.82
C ALA A 345 -1.75 -24.25 -2.26
N LEU A 346 -0.99 -23.23 -1.86
CA LEU A 346 -1.14 -21.86 -2.32
C LEU A 346 0.01 -21.51 -3.26
N ALA A 347 -0.30 -20.69 -4.26
CA ALA A 347 0.68 -20.10 -5.14
C ALA A 347 0.78 -18.60 -4.91
N PHE A 348 2.01 -18.08 -4.90
CA PHE A 348 2.27 -16.66 -4.75
C PHE A 348 3.38 -16.21 -5.72
N PRO A 349 3.35 -14.95 -6.18
CA PRO A 349 4.44 -14.40 -6.98
C PRO A 349 5.70 -14.34 -6.13
N HIS A 350 6.84 -14.72 -6.70
CA HIS A 350 8.13 -14.62 -6.04
C HIS A 350 9.17 -14.20 -7.08
N ARG A 351 9.57 -12.93 -7.06
CA ARG A 351 10.43 -12.32 -8.08
C ARG A 351 9.83 -12.59 -9.47
N ASN A 352 10.61 -13.14 -10.41
CA ASN A 352 10.15 -13.49 -11.76
C ASN A 352 9.59 -14.93 -11.86
N LYS A 353 9.20 -15.53 -10.74
CA LYS A 353 8.74 -16.92 -10.61
C LYS A 353 7.42 -16.99 -9.85
N GLN A 354 6.84 -18.19 -9.78
CA GLN A 354 5.75 -18.49 -8.85
C GLN A 354 6.25 -19.51 -7.83
N ALA A 355 5.99 -19.24 -6.56
CA ALA A 355 6.32 -20.14 -5.47
C ALA A 355 5.07 -20.87 -4.97
N VAL A 356 5.25 -22.11 -4.53
CA VAL A 356 4.16 -22.98 -4.04
C VAL A 356 4.45 -23.42 -2.61
N TRP A 357 3.45 -23.30 -1.72
CA TRP A 357 3.53 -23.60 -0.29
C TRP A 357 2.16 -24.01 0.26
N PRO A 358 2.02 -24.90 1.26
CA PRO A 358 3.09 -25.64 1.94
C PRO A 358 3.37 -26.98 1.25
N LEU A 359 4.66 -27.30 1.14
CA LEU A 359 5.13 -28.58 0.61
C LEU A 359 5.97 -29.31 1.64
N GLN A 360 5.96 -30.64 1.61
CA GLN A 360 6.87 -31.50 2.34
C GLN A 360 7.67 -32.38 1.37
N ARG A 361 8.84 -32.86 1.79
CA ARG A 361 9.58 -33.86 1.02
C ARG A 361 8.94 -35.23 1.16
N ARG A 362 8.86 -35.97 0.06
CA ARG A 362 8.43 -37.37 0.10
C ARG A 362 9.46 -38.23 0.83
N PRO A 363 9.03 -39.13 1.72
CA PRO A 363 9.94 -40.13 2.28
C PRO A 363 10.62 -40.92 1.15
N ASN A 364 11.96 -41.00 1.20
CA ASN A 364 12.79 -41.77 0.26
C ASN A 364 12.73 -41.31 -1.22
N ARG A 365 12.26 -40.08 -1.51
CA ARG A 365 12.33 -39.48 -2.86
C ARG A 365 12.77 -38.02 -2.78
N PRO A 366 13.47 -37.50 -3.81
CA PRO A 366 13.84 -36.07 -3.86
C PRO A 366 12.66 -35.14 -4.16
N ASP A 367 11.48 -35.70 -4.47
CA ASP A 367 10.29 -34.95 -4.86
C ASP A 367 9.55 -34.33 -3.67
N PHE A 368 8.78 -33.27 -3.95
CA PHE A 368 7.87 -32.64 -3.02
C PHE A 368 6.43 -33.12 -3.20
N GLU A 369 5.63 -32.97 -2.15
CA GLU A 369 4.17 -33.15 -2.18
C GLU A 369 3.49 -32.15 -1.23
N PRO A 370 2.18 -31.87 -1.39
CA PRO A 370 1.44 -31.04 -0.44
C PRO A 370 1.47 -31.64 0.96
N VAL A 371 1.50 -30.78 1.98
CA VAL A 371 1.39 -31.24 3.36
C VAL A 371 0.00 -31.86 3.59
N PRO A 372 -0.11 -33.13 4.04
CA PRO A 372 -1.40 -33.79 4.25
C PRO A 372 -2.29 -33.04 5.25
N GLY A 373 -3.54 -32.75 4.87
CA GLY A 373 -4.51 -32.08 5.75
C GLY A 373 -4.38 -30.56 5.78
N ALA A 374 -3.40 -29.98 5.09
CA ALA A 374 -3.20 -28.54 5.05
C ALA A 374 -4.39 -27.78 4.44
N GLU A 375 -5.28 -28.44 3.70
CA GLU A 375 -6.51 -27.86 3.16
C GLU A 375 -7.31 -27.09 4.24
N ALA A 376 -7.30 -27.59 5.49
CA ALA A 376 -7.89 -26.92 6.66
C ALA A 376 -7.31 -25.52 6.92
N LEU A 377 -5.97 -25.40 6.83
CA LEU A 377 -5.25 -24.15 6.98
C LEU A 377 -5.44 -23.24 5.78
N LEU A 378 -5.52 -23.78 4.56
CA LEU A 378 -5.53 -22.98 3.34
C LEU A 378 -6.93 -22.47 2.97
N THR A 379 -7.99 -23.06 3.55
CA THR A 379 -9.38 -22.70 3.24
C THR A 379 -9.65 -21.20 3.43
N ALA A 380 -9.09 -20.55 4.46
CA ALA A 380 -9.31 -19.12 4.69
C ALA A 380 -8.58 -18.21 3.69
N ALA A 381 -7.65 -18.74 2.88
CA ALA A 381 -7.05 -18.03 1.75
C ALA A 381 -7.89 -18.13 0.46
N THR A 382 -8.99 -18.88 0.45
CA THR A 382 -9.84 -19.04 -0.74
C THR A 382 -10.35 -17.68 -1.22
N GLY A 383 -10.04 -17.33 -2.47
CA GLY A 383 -10.46 -16.06 -3.09
C GLY A 383 -9.51 -14.88 -2.82
N LEU A 384 -8.43 -15.08 -2.07
CA LEU A 384 -7.34 -14.11 -2.03
C LEU A 384 -6.65 -14.04 -3.40
N LYS A 385 -6.20 -12.85 -3.77
CA LYS A 385 -5.36 -12.69 -4.96
C LYS A 385 -3.94 -13.21 -4.67
N PRO A 386 -3.19 -13.65 -5.70
CA PRO A 386 -1.82 -14.13 -5.53
C PRO A 386 -0.91 -13.18 -4.73
N GLU A 387 -1.06 -11.86 -4.91
CA GLU A 387 -0.24 -10.85 -4.20
C GLU A 387 -0.60 -10.71 -2.71
N GLN A 388 -1.74 -11.26 -2.28
CA GLN A 388 -2.19 -11.23 -0.89
C GLN A 388 -1.78 -12.49 -0.12
N ILE A 389 -1.42 -13.55 -0.84
CA ILE A 389 -1.03 -14.85 -0.26
C ILE A 389 0.18 -14.74 0.67
N PRO A 390 1.26 -13.99 0.37
CA PRO A 390 2.40 -13.88 1.29
C PRO A 390 2.01 -13.37 2.68
N ASN A 391 1.16 -12.34 2.77
CA ASN A 391 0.66 -11.82 4.06
C ASN A 391 -0.23 -12.84 4.81
N TYR A 392 -0.90 -13.73 4.07
CA TYR A 392 -1.64 -14.82 4.67
C TYR A 392 -0.71 -15.88 5.26
N ILE A 393 0.28 -16.33 4.48
CA ILE A 393 1.27 -17.32 4.93
C ILE A 393 2.03 -16.78 6.14
N GLU A 394 2.49 -15.54 6.10
CA GLU A 394 3.13 -14.88 7.23
C GLU A 394 2.28 -14.96 8.50
N ALA A 395 0.98 -14.63 8.42
CA ALA A 395 0.07 -14.69 9.56
C ALA A 395 -0.06 -16.09 10.19
N LEU A 396 0.07 -17.15 9.38
CA LEU A 396 0.07 -18.53 9.86
C LEU A 396 1.36 -18.92 10.59
N LEU A 397 2.46 -18.22 10.27
CA LEU A 397 3.80 -18.50 10.75
C LEU A 397 4.23 -17.61 11.93
N VAL A 398 3.53 -16.50 12.19
CA VAL A 398 3.79 -15.65 13.36
C VAL A 398 3.77 -16.49 14.63
N ASP A 399 4.84 -16.39 15.43
CA ASP A 399 4.84 -16.84 16.81
C ASP A 399 4.09 -15.81 17.68
N TRP A 400 2.81 -16.09 17.93
CA TRP A 400 1.92 -15.18 18.65
C TRP A 400 2.19 -15.11 20.16
N ASN A 401 3.12 -15.94 20.66
CA ASN A 401 3.52 -15.96 22.07
C ASN A 401 5.02 -15.62 22.25
N HIS A 402 5.66 -15.09 21.21
CA HIS A 402 7.06 -14.65 21.30
C HIS A 402 7.23 -13.62 22.43
N GLN A 403 8.26 -13.81 23.25
CA GLN A 403 8.66 -12.86 24.29
C GLN A 403 9.93 -12.15 23.83
N PHE A 404 9.84 -10.85 23.61
CA PHE A 404 10.99 -10.02 23.27
C PHE A 404 11.82 -9.76 24.53
N ASP A 405 13.15 -9.81 24.40
CA ASP A 405 14.06 -9.45 25.48
C ASP A 405 13.90 -7.96 25.86
N ASP A 406 14.17 -7.60 27.12
CA ASP A 406 13.86 -6.27 27.69
C ASP A 406 14.44 -5.08 26.88
N ALA A 407 15.58 -5.27 26.21
CA ALA A 407 16.21 -4.25 25.36
C ALA A 407 15.52 -4.05 24.00
N GLU A 408 14.88 -5.09 23.46
CA GLU A 408 14.08 -5.02 22.23
C GLU A 408 12.64 -4.57 22.53
N ALA A 409 12.15 -4.93 23.72
CA ALA A 409 10.84 -4.52 24.21
C ALA A 409 10.71 -2.98 24.32
N ASP A 410 11.77 -2.25 24.68
CA ASP A 410 11.72 -0.78 24.78
C ASP A 410 11.41 -0.07 23.45
N ALA A 411 11.76 -0.67 22.30
CA ALA A 411 11.49 -0.12 20.96
C ALA A 411 10.14 -0.59 20.37
N GLU A 412 9.62 -1.75 20.81
CA GLU A 412 8.41 -2.39 20.27
C GLU A 412 7.19 -2.34 21.21
N ARG A 413 7.35 -1.80 22.43
CA ARG A 413 6.35 -1.77 23.52
C ARG A 413 4.99 -1.18 23.15
N ASP A 414 4.90 -0.40 22.09
CA ASP A 414 3.65 0.26 21.72
C ASP A 414 2.72 -0.64 20.88
N LEU A 415 3.19 -1.75 20.29
CA LEU A 415 2.34 -2.68 19.54
C LEU A 415 1.98 -3.93 20.33
N TYR A 416 0.67 -4.20 20.41
CA TYR A 416 0.18 -5.45 20.98
C TYR A 416 0.24 -6.59 19.94
N LEU A 417 1.40 -7.24 19.86
CA LEU A 417 1.70 -8.36 18.96
C LEU A 417 1.21 -9.71 19.54
N ALA A 418 -0.10 -9.85 19.74
CA ALA A 418 -0.68 -11.12 20.19
C ALA A 418 -2.01 -11.45 19.49
N LEU A 419 -2.34 -12.74 19.51
CA LEU A 419 -3.59 -13.28 18.99
C LEU A 419 -4.62 -13.40 20.11
N ASP A 420 -5.64 -12.56 20.03
CA ASP A 420 -6.76 -12.58 20.98
C ASP A 420 -7.93 -13.40 20.43
N VAL A 421 -8.36 -14.39 21.21
CA VAL A 421 -9.53 -15.22 20.93
C VAL A 421 -10.71 -14.73 21.76
N PRO A 422 -11.90 -14.47 21.19
CA PRO A 422 -13.08 -14.14 22.00
C PRO A 422 -13.36 -15.25 23.02
N ALA A 423 -13.57 -14.90 24.30
CA ALA A 423 -13.71 -15.88 25.39
C ALA A 423 -14.83 -16.91 25.12
N GLY A 424 -15.94 -16.48 24.50
CA GLY A 424 -17.00 -17.40 24.06
C GLY A 424 -16.52 -18.45 23.06
N LYS A 425 -15.67 -18.05 22.10
CA LYS A 425 -15.07 -18.97 21.13
C LYS A 425 -14.02 -19.87 21.77
N ALA A 426 -13.20 -19.33 22.67
CA ALA A 426 -12.25 -20.13 23.42
C ALA A 426 -12.95 -21.27 24.19
N TYR A 427 -14.09 -20.97 24.83
CA TYR A 427 -14.90 -21.99 25.50
C TYR A 427 -15.54 -23.00 24.53
N GLU A 428 -16.10 -22.54 23.40
CA GLU A 428 -16.68 -23.43 22.38
C GLU A 428 -15.66 -24.45 21.85
N PHE A 429 -14.39 -24.04 21.72
CA PHE A 429 -13.29 -24.91 21.30
C PHE A 429 -12.65 -25.71 22.46
N GLY A 430 -13.15 -25.58 23.69
CA GLY A 430 -12.62 -26.29 24.87
C GLY A 430 -11.26 -25.79 25.34
N LEU A 431 -10.85 -24.59 24.94
CA LEU A 431 -9.56 -23.97 25.29
C LEU A 431 -9.57 -23.36 26.70
N ILE A 432 -10.74 -22.95 27.18
CA ILE A 432 -10.96 -22.43 28.54
C ILE A 432 -12.20 -23.06 29.17
N SER A 433 -12.23 -23.08 30.50
CA SER A 433 -13.39 -23.52 31.28
C SER A 433 -14.55 -22.51 31.22
N ASP A 434 -15.76 -22.95 31.62
CA ASP A 434 -16.91 -22.03 31.75
C ASP A 434 -16.65 -20.95 32.82
N GLU A 435 -16.02 -21.33 33.93
CA GLU A 435 -15.65 -20.40 35.01
C GLU A 435 -14.71 -19.29 34.49
N GLU A 436 -13.69 -19.66 33.71
CA GLU A 436 -12.78 -18.71 33.07
C GLU A 436 -13.52 -17.81 32.08
N ARG A 437 -14.40 -18.37 31.24
CA ARG A 437 -15.23 -17.60 30.32
C ARG A 437 -16.05 -16.55 31.07
N GLN A 438 -16.76 -16.94 32.13
CA GLN A 438 -17.59 -16.02 32.92
C GLN A 438 -16.74 -14.93 33.59
N ARG A 439 -15.59 -15.30 34.15
CA ARG A 439 -14.63 -14.36 34.74
C ARG A 439 -14.15 -13.33 33.73
N THR A 440 -13.65 -13.75 32.56
CA THR A 440 -13.17 -12.84 31.51
C THR A 440 -14.29 -11.94 30.98
N MET A 441 -15.52 -12.46 30.84
CA MET A 441 -16.67 -11.65 30.44
C MET A 441 -17.05 -10.59 31.51
N ALA A 442 -16.99 -10.96 32.79
CA ALA A 442 -17.24 -10.04 33.89
C ALA A 442 -16.15 -8.94 33.97
N GLU A 443 -14.88 -9.31 33.82
CA GLU A 443 -13.74 -8.38 33.80
C GLU A 443 -13.85 -7.38 32.64
N ALA A 444 -14.13 -7.84 31.42
CA ALA A 444 -14.30 -6.96 30.27
C ALA A 444 -15.50 -6.01 30.43
N ARG A 445 -16.59 -6.48 31.04
CA ARG A 445 -17.74 -5.63 31.37
C ARG A 445 -17.37 -4.59 32.42
N ALA A 446 -16.67 -4.98 33.47
CA ALA A 446 -16.21 -4.07 34.52
C ALA A 446 -15.26 -2.99 33.97
N ALA A 447 -14.31 -3.38 33.12
CA ALA A 447 -13.39 -2.45 32.46
C ALA A 447 -14.13 -1.46 31.52
N THR A 448 -15.12 -1.95 30.76
CA THR A 448 -15.95 -1.08 29.90
C THR A 448 -16.74 -0.07 30.74
N LEU A 449 -17.36 -0.51 31.85
CA LEU A 449 -18.07 0.39 32.75
C LEU A 449 -17.13 1.42 33.40
N LYS A 450 -15.92 1.01 33.78
CA LYS A 450 -14.89 1.91 34.30
C LYS A 450 -14.50 2.98 33.27
N SER A 451 -14.30 2.61 32.00
CA SER A 451 -14.00 3.59 30.95
C SER A 451 -15.16 4.56 30.71
N MET A 452 -16.42 4.12 30.86
CA MET A 452 -17.56 5.03 30.84
C MET A 452 -17.53 6.03 31.99
N ASP A 453 -17.19 5.56 33.20
CA ASP A 453 -17.06 6.43 34.38
C ASP A 453 -15.93 7.46 34.17
N GLU A 454 -14.79 7.05 33.64
CA GLU A 454 -13.67 7.95 33.32
C GLU A 454 -14.06 9.05 32.33
N VAL A 455 -14.89 8.71 31.32
CA VAL A 455 -15.44 9.69 30.36
C VAL A 455 -16.46 10.62 31.02
N ILE A 456 -17.32 10.11 31.90
CA ILE A 456 -18.25 10.95 32.68
C ILE A 456 -17.46 11.94 33.55
N ASP A 457 -16.42 11.47 34.24
CA ASP A 457 -15.57 12.31 35.08
C ASP A 457 -14.79 13.35 34.26
N LEU A 458 -14.39 13.01 33.04
CA LEU A 458 -13.77 13.95 32.11
C LEU A 458 -14.75 15.04 31.68
N LEU A 459 -15.96 14.65 31.26
CA LEU A 459 -17.03 15.58 30.88
C LEU A 459 -17.40 16.51 32.05
N SER A 460 -17.46 15.98 33.27
CA SER A 460 -17.74 16.78 34.47
C SER A 460 -16.63 17.80 34.76
N ARG A 461 -15.35 17.40 34.62
CA ARG A 461 -14.20 18.32 34.78
C ARG A 461 -14.14 19.40 33.70
N ASP A 462 -14.59 19.10 32.50
CA ASP A 462 -14.63 20.04 31.37
C ASP A 462 -15.82 21.03 31.46
N GLY A 463 -16.62 21.00 32.53
CA GLY A 463 -17.71 21.94 32.76
C GLY A 463 -18.95 21.66 31.92
N CYS A 464 -19.20 20.41 31.56
CA CYS A 464 -20.42 19.98 30.87
C CYS A 464 -21.68 20.33 31.69
N ASP A 465 -22.77 20.66 30.99
CA ASP A 465 -24.08 20.92 31.59
C ASP A 465 -24.62 19.71 32.36
N GLU A 466 -25.32 19.95 33.48
CA GLU A 466 -25.79 18.88 34.37
C GLU A 466 -26.89 18.04 33.74
N GLU A 467 -27.74 18.57 32.86
CA GLU A 467 -28.76 17.79 32.14
C GLU A 467 -28.09 16.79 31.18
N ASP A 468 -27.06 17.24 30.46
CA ASP A 468 -26.27 16.40 29.57
C ASP A 468 -25.49 15.33 30.35
N LEU A 469 -24.91 15.67 31.51
CA LEU A 469 -24.25 14.70 32.40
C LEU A 469 -25.23 13.65 32.96
N GLN A 470 -26.42 14.07 33.37
CA GLN A 470 -27.48 13.14 33.82
C GLN A 470 -27.90 12.20 32.70
N TYR A 471 -28.04 12.72 31.47
CA TYR A 471 -28.39 11.91 30.33
C TYR A 471 -27.28 10.90 29.97
N VAL A 472 -26.00 11.30 30.02
CA VAL A 472 -24.85 10.39 29.84
C VAL A 472 -24.85 9.29 30.91
N ARG A 473 -25.08 9.64 32.19
CA ARG A 473 -25.19 8.66 33.29
C ARG A 473 -26.35 7.69 33.08
N HIS A 474 -27.49 8.18 32.58
CA HIS A 474 -28.65 7.34 32.28
C HIS A 474 -28.34 6.28 31.22
N VAL A 475 -27.56 6.63 30.19
CA VAL A 475 -27.23 5.72 29.09
C VAL A 475 -25.98 4.85 29.35
N ARG A 476 -25.39 4.91 30.57
CA ARG A 476 -24.21 4.12 30.98
C ARG A 476 -24.37 2.60 30.82
N GLY A 477 -25.60 2.09 30.72
CA GLY A 477 -25.85 0.66 30.46
C GLY A 477 -25.77 0.25 28.98
N ASP A 478 -25.81 1.21 28.05
CA ASP A 478 -25.83 0.96 26.60
C ASP A 478 -24.58 1.56 25.94
N VAL A 479 -23.64 0.69 25.58
CA VAL A 479 -22.36 1.06 24.94
C VAL A 479 -22.53 1.91 23.68
N ARG A 480 -23.52 1.60 22.84
CA ARG A 480 -23.71 2.29 21.55
C ARG A 480 -24.30 3.67 21.79
N GLN A 481 -25.31 3.75 22.66
CA GLN A 481 -25.95 5.02 23.01
C GLN A 481 -24.98 5.91 23.78
N PHE A 482 -24.25 5.37 24.75
CA PHE A 482 -23.22 6.07 25.52
C PHE A 482 -22.18 6.71 24.60
N LYS A 483 -21.55 5.93 23.71
CA LYS A 483 -20.55 6.46 22.76
C LYS A 483 -21.11 7.59 21.92
N LYS A 484 -22.31 7.40 21.35
CA LYS A 484 -22.97 8.42 20.52
C LYS A 484 -23.21 9.72 21.28
N VAL A 485 -23.69 9.62 22.51
CA VAL A 485 -24.01 10.79 23.35
C VAL A 485 -22.73 11.49 23.80
N ALA A 486 -21.73 10.74 24.29
CA ALA A 486 -20.44 11.27 24.71
C ALA A 486 -19.74 12.00 23.56
N THR A 487 -19.65 11.40 22.36
CA THR A 487 -19.06 12.04 21.18
C THR A 487 -19.84 13.28 20.72
N ARG A 488 -21.17 13.31 20.89
CA ARG A 488 -22.00 14.47 20.54
C ARG A 488 -21.71 15.66 21.48
N ILE A 489 -21.63 15.39 22.78
CA ILE A 489 -21.40 16.42 23.81
C ILE A 489 -19.96 16.95 23.70
N ASN A 490 -18.98 16.05 23.70
CA ASN A 490 -17.58 16.39 23.55
C ASN A 490 -16.90 15.33 22.66
N PRO A 491 -16.60 15.67 21.39
CA PRO A 491 -15.97 14.73 20.47
C PRO A 491 -14.65 14.15 20.98
N TRP A 492 -13.88 14.92 21.75
CA TRP A 492 -12.61 14.48 22.31
C TRP A 492 -12.80 13.49 23.46
N ALA A 493 -13.68 13.81 24.43
CA ALA A 493 -13.99 12.88 25.53
C ALA A 493 -14.62 11.58 24.99
N GLY A 494 -15.56 11.68 24.04
CA GLY A 494 -16.14 10.52 23.39
C GLY A 494 -15.15 9.69 22.56
N ALA A 495 -14.06 10.30 22.08
CA ALA A 495 -12.98 9.59 21.41
C ALA A 495 -12.10 8.78 22.38
N GLN A 496 -12.05 9.16 23.66
CA GLN A 496 -11.32 8.41 24.70
C GLN A 496 -12.06 7.17 25.19
N PHE A 497 -13.37 7.06 24.96
CA PHE A 497 -14.15 5.90 25.36
C PHE A 497 -13.66 4.61 24.69
N GLN A 498 -13.29 3.61 25.50
CA GLN A 498 -12.85 2.30 25.05
C GLN A 498 -13.84 1.20 25.47
N VAL A 499 -14.13 0.31 24.52
CA VAL A 499 -14.92 -0.90 24.79
C VAL A 499 -13.95 -2.06 24.92
N TYR A 500 -13.91 -2.67 26.10
CA TYR A 500 -13.08 -3.83 26.37
C TYR A 500 -13.83 -5.08 25.93
N LYS A 501 -13.20 -5.85 25.04
CA LYS A 501 -13.75 -7.14 24.60
C LYS A 501 -13.31 -8.23 25.56
N ALA A 502 -14.20 -9.19 25.81
CA ALA A 502 -13.85 -10.40 26.55
C ALA A 502 -13.00 -11.30 25.65
N THR A 503 -11.69 -11.15 25.74
CA THR A 503 -10.72 -11.92 24.96
C THR A 503 -9.82 -12.73 25.88
N TRP A 504 -9.42 -13.89 25.38
CA TRP A 504 -8.41 -14.76 25.96
C TRP A 504 -7.21 -14.76 25.02
N ARG A 505 -6.03 -14.50 25.58
CA ARG A 505 -4.79 -14.48 24.81
C ARG A 505 -4.43 -15.91 24.43
N TRP A 506 -4.26 -16.14 23.12
CA TRP A 506 -3.79 -17.41 22.60
C TRP A 506 -2.38 -17.71 23.13
N PRO A 507 -2.15 -18.86 23.80
CA PRO A 507 -0.84 -19.23 24.35
C PRO A 507 0.01 -20.04 23.37
N GLY A 508 -0.59 -20.56 22.30
CA GLY A 508 0.14 -21.34 21.29
C GLY A 508 1.07 -20.46 20.45
N LEU A 509 2.03 -21.11 19.80
CA LEU A 509 3.06 -20.45 18.97
C LEU A 509 2.45 -19.95 17.64
N SER A 510 2.77 -20.61 16.53
CA SER A 510 2.20 -20.33 15.22
C SER A 510 1.01 -21.21 14.90
N VAL A 511 0.07 -20.71 14.08
CA VAL A 511 -1.11 -21.48 13.66
C VAL A 511 -0.69 -22.75 12.89
N ALA A 512 0.40 -22.68 12.12
CA ALA A 512 0.96 -23.84 11.44
C ALA A 512 1.57 -24.85 12.42
N GLY A 513 2.17 -24.40 13.53
CA GLY A 513 2.63 -25.27 14.61
C GLY A 513 1.49 -26.02 15.29
N GLU A 514 0.37 -25.34 15.54
CA GLU A 514 -0.84 -25.94 16.13
C GLU A 514 -1.48 -27.00 15.22
N PHE A 515 -1.48 -26.75 13.92
CA PHE A 515 -1.88 -27.76 12.95
C PHE A 515 -1.03 -29.03 13.05
N LEU A 516 0.30 -28.89 13.16
CA LEU A 516 1.20 -30.04 13.34
C LEU A 516 1.03 -30.74 14.69
N ALA A 517 0.56 -30.03 15.72
CA ALA A 517 0.25 -30.62 17.02
C ALA A 517 -1.01 -31.51 16.99
N GLY A 518 -1.73 -31.57 15.86
CA GLY A 518 -2.92 -32.40 15.68
C GLY A 518 -4.21 -31.75 16.21
N THR A 519 -4.21 -30.41 16.32
CA THR A 519 -5.38 -29.63 16.74
C THR A 519 -6.56 -29.85 15.78
N PRO A 520 -7.81 -29.90 16.28
CA PRO A 520 -9.00 -30.10 15.46
C PRO A 520 -9.09 -29.14 14.26
N THR A 521 -9.54 -29.67 13.12
CA THR A 521 -9.61 -28.95 11.84
C THR A 521 -10.41 -27.65 11.89
N ASP A 522 -11.53 -27.66 12.62
CA ASP A 522 -12.41 -26.49 12.78
C ASP A 522 -11.73 -25.36 13.56
N LEU A 523 -11.00 -25.71 14.63
CA LEU A 523 -10.20 -24.75 15.39
C LEU A 523 -9.05 -24.19 14.55
N VAL A 524 -8.31 -25.04 13.83
CA VAL A 524 -7.19 -24.62 12.98
C VAL A 524 -7.67 -23.67 11.88
N GLN A 525 -8.78 -24.01 11.20
CA GLN A 525 -9.36 -23.16 10.16
C GLN A 525 -9.81 -21.80 10.74
N TRP A 526 -10.39 -21.80 11.93
CA TRP A 526 -10.80 -20.57 12.61
C TRP A 526 -9.59 -19.72 13.02
N LEU A 527 -8.55 -20.32 13.61
CA LEU A 527 -7.31 -19.64 13.98
C LEU A 527 -6.63 -19.02 12.77
N ALA A 528 -6.57 -19.72 11.64
CA ALA A 528 -6.00 -19.22 10.40
C ALA A 528 -6.71 -17.95 9.90
N ALA A 529 -8.04 -17.95 9.91
CA ALA A 529 -8.83 -16.78 9.53
C ALA A 529 -8.64 -15.59 10.49
N VAL A 530 -8.62 -15.85 11.81
CA VAL A 530 -8.42 -14.79 12.82
C VAL A 530 -7.00 -14.25 12.80
N ALA A 531 -5.99 -15.10 12.65
CA ALA A 531 -4.59 -14.70 12.53
C ALA A 531 -4.40 -13.76 11.34
N HIS A 532 -4.95 -14.07 10.17
CA HIS A 532 -4.87 -13.20 8.99
C HIS A 532 -5.60 -11.85 9.18
N ALA A 533 -6.80 -11.87 9.80
CA ALA A 533 -7.52 -10.65 10.10
C ALA A 533 -6.78 -9.77 11.13
N ARG A 534 -6.18 -10.42 12.14
CA ARG A 534 -5.43 -9.75 13.21
C ARG A 534 -4.10 -9.18 12.71
N SER A 535 -3.36 -9.94 11.90
CA SER A 535 -2.11 -9.50 11.28
C SER A 535 -2.31 -8.27 10.40
N SER A 536 -3.41 -8.23 9.64
CA SER A 536 -3.82 -7.07 8.84
C SER A 536 -4.12 -5.83 9.69
N LEU A 537 -4.71 -6.02 10.88
CA LEU A 537 -4.97 -4.91 11.80
C LEU A 537 -3.69 -4.40 12.46
N ILE A 538 -2.82 -5.30 12.92
CA ILE A 538 -1.54 -4.95 13.56
C ILE A 538 -0.63 -4.19 12.58
N THR A 539 -0.55 -4.63 11.33
CA THR A 539 0.22 -3.92 10.29
C THR A 539 -0.33 -2.51 10.04
N GLN A 540 -1.66 -2.33 10.03
CA GLN A 540 -2.26 -0.99 9.95
C GLN A 540 -1.93 -0.12 11.18
N GLN A 541 -1.95 -0.69 12.38
CA GLN A 541 -1.60 0.01 13.61
C GLN A 541 -0.12 0.40 13.64
N SER A 542 0.76 -0.50 13.20
CA SER A 542 2.20 -0.23 13.04
C SER A 542 2.45 0.91 12.07
N MET A 543 1.76 0.93 10.92
CA MET A 543 1.84 2.06 9.98
C MET A 543 1.32 3.37 10.60
N GLN A 544 0.26 3.33 11.41
CA GLN A 544 -0.27 4.50 12.11
C GLN A 544 0.71 5.02 13.18
N GLN A 545 1.43 4.13 13.86
CA GLN A 545 2.48 4.55 14.79
C GLN A 545 3.66 5.17 14.05
N ALA A 546 4.10 4.60 12.94
CA ALA A 546 5.13 5.21 12.09
C ALA A 546 4.71 6.63 11.63
N TRP A 547 3.43 6.84 11.33
CA TRP A 547 2.88 8.16 11.08
C TRP A 547 3.04 9.10 12.28
N ALA A 548 2.66 8.64 13.48
CA ALA A 548 2.69 9.44 14.71
C ALA A 548 4.12 9.77 15.14
N TYR A 549 5.03 8.79 15.17
CA TYR A 549 6.44 9.01 15.49
C TYR A 549 7.12 9.96 14.52
N ALA A 550 6.85 9.83 13.23
CA ALA A 550 7.39 10.75 12.24
C ALA A 550 6.84 12.17 12.42
N PHE A 551 5.56 12.31 12.77
CA PHE A 551 5.00 13.61 13.12
C PHE A 551 5.69 14.17 14.38
N ASP A 552 5.79 13.41 15.46
CA ASP A 552 6.36 13.91 16.73
C ASP A 552 7.86 14.22 16.67
N ARG A 553 8.62 13.47 15.87
CA ARG A 553 10.07 13.65 15.70
C ARG A 553 10.42 14.81 14.77
N TYR A 554 9.69 14.98 13.67
CA TYR A 554 10.07 15.92 12.61
C TYR A 554 9.13 17.12 12.46
N ALA A 555 7.94 17.12 13.07
CA ALA A 555 7.07 18.28 13.02
C ALA A 555 7.74 19.49 13.67
N PRO A 556 7.62 20.69 13.08
CA PRO A 556 8.08 21.92 13.71
C PRO A 556 7.35 22.07 15.05
N ARG A 557 8.06 21.88 16.17
CA ARG A 557 7.51 22.20 17.48
C ARG A 557 7.21 23.69 17.48
N ALA A 558 5.92 24.05 17.45
CA ALA A 558 5.52 25.42 17.69
C ALA A 558 6.19 25.85 19.00
N ARG A 559 7.09 26.85 18.93
CA ARG A 559 7.63 27.48 20.13
C ARG A 559 6.43 27.91 20.96
N ARG A 560 6.12 27.19 22.04
CA ARG A 560 5.23 27.73 23.06
C ARG A 560 5.83 29.08 23.44
N PRO A 561 5.10 30.21 23.35
CA PRO A 561 5.58 31.43 23.96
C PRO A 561 5.87 31.08 25.43
N PRO A 562 7.00 31.54 26.00
CA PRO A 562 7.28 31.29 27.40
C PRO A 562 6.07 31.76 28.21
N ARG A 563 5.47 30.83 28.94
CA ARG A 563 4.52 31.19 30.01
C ARG A 563 5.32 31.95 31.05
N GLY A 564 5.17 33.26 31.07
CA GLY A 564 5.74 34.12 32.10
C GLY A 564 6.40 35.38 31.55
N MET A 565 5.60 36.43 31.38
CA MET A 565 5.81 37.70 32.07
C MET A 565 4.47 38.18 32.61
#